data_AF-A0A979FL19-F1
#
_entry.id   AF-A0A979FL19-F1
#
_cell.length_a   1.000
_cell.length_b   1.000
_cell.length_c   1.000
_cell.angle_alpha   90.00
_cell.angle_beta   90.00
_cell.angle_gamma   90.00
#
_symmetry.space_group_name_H-M   'P 1'
#
loop_
_entity.id
_entity.type
_entity.pdbx_description
1 polymer ?
#
loop_
_entity_poly.entity_id
_entity_poly.type
_entity_poly.pdbx_seq_one_letter_code
_entity_poly.pdbx_strand_id
1 'polypeptide(L)'
;MSVWSLAAKVALLRHNPRALDAVLQNYAIAGDKVCSSDYDDEMMQGFVNKGLVPRLVGTPLYEPCCQFLIRTGDNNVLQGVLQQLQARHPAEAAALSQRVAAARPALDSISSAFKKVYSRLI
;
A
#
# COMPACT_ATOMS: atom_id res chain seq x y z
N MET A 1 7.45 16.93 5.07
CA MET A 1 7.90 15.52 4.94
C MET A 1 8.59 15.13 6.22
N SER A 2 8.23 13.97 6.80
CA SER A 2 8.90 13.44 7.99
C SER A 2 10.28 12.90 7.65
N VAL A 3 11.18 12.88 8.65
CA VAL A 3 12.55 12.34 8.49
C VAL A 3 12.51 10.85 8.13
N TRP A 4 11.53 10.11 8.63
CA TRP A 4 11.37 8.67 8.37
C TRP A 4 10.88 8.39 6.94
N SER A 5 10.01 9.25 6.39
CA SER A 5 9.60 9.20 4.98
C SER A 5 10.79 9.33 4.05
N LEU A 6 11.66 10.31 4.31
CA LEU A 6 12.84 10.55 3.50
C LEU A 6 13.83 9.38 3.60
N ALA A 7 14.07 8.85 4.80
CA ALA A 7 14.96 7.71 5.01
C ALA A 7 14.46 6.45 4.29
N ALA A 8 13.16 6.15 4.36
CA ALA A 8 12.54 5.05 3.63
C ALA A 8 12.71 5.21 2.12
N LYS A 9 12.39 6.40 1.57
CA LYS A 9 12.57 6.68 0.14
C LYS A 9 14.01 6.52 -0.31
N VAL A 10 14.97 7.05 0.45
CA VAL A 10 16.40 6.91 0.14
C VAL A 10 16.84 5.44 0.20
N ALA A 11 16.38 4.67 1.20
CA ALA A 11 16.68 3.24 1.31
C ALA A 11 16.10 2.43 0.13
N LEU A 12 14.87 2.74 -0.27
CA LEU A 12 14.20 2.13 -1.42
C LEU A 12 14.93 2.47 -2.73
N LEU A 13 15.27 3.75 -2.95
CA LEU A 13 15.99 4.22 -4.14
C LEU A 13 17.39 3.59 -4.24
N ARG A 14 18.12 3.51 -3.13
CA ARG A 14 19.46 2.91 -3.09
C ARG A 14 19.46 1.39 -3.03
N HIS A 15 18.29 0.74 -3.04
CA HIS A 15 18.13 -0.70 -2.88
C HIS A 15 18.91 -1.26 -1.67
N ASN A 16 18.94 -0.52 -0.56
CA ASN A 16 19.69 -0.94 0.63
C ASN A 16 18.75 -1.66 1.61
N PRO A 17 18.74 -3.01 1.65
CA PRO A 17 17.83 -3.77 2.50
C PRO A 17 18.09 -3.53 3.99
N ARG A 18 19.35 -3.34 4.40
CA ARG A 18 19.68 -3.07 5.82
C ARG A 18 19.16 -1.73 6.29
N ALA A 19 19.28 -0.71 5.45
CA ALA A 19 18.74 0.62 5.75
C ALA A 19 17.21 0.58 5.83
N LEU A 20 16.57 -0.19 4.94
CA LEU A 20 15.13 -0.39 4.97
C LEU A 20 14.68 -1.09 6.26
N ASP A 21 15.41 -2.11 6.70
CA ASP A 21 15.07 -2.88 7.90
C ASP A 21 15.17 -2.03 9.16
N ALA A 22 16.22 -1.20 9.26
CA ALA A 22 16.35 -0.23 10.34
C ALA A 22 15.21 0.79 10.33
N VAL A 23 14.79 1.25 9.14
CA VAL A 23 13.64 2.16 9.00
C VAL A 23 12.35 1.49 9.47
N LEU A 24 12.06 0.26 9.02
CA LEU A 24 10.86 -0.49 9.42
C LEU A 24 10.85 -0.76 10.93
N GLN A 25 12.00 -1.10 11.51
CA GLN A 25 12.14 -1.29 12.95
C GLN A 25 11.88 0.01 13.71
N ASN A 26 12.35 1.16 13.21
CA ASN A 26 12.07 2.46 13.81
C ASN A 26 10.58 2.82 13.75
N TYR A 27 9.89 2.51 12.65
CA TYR A 27 8.43 2.67 12.55
C TYR A 27 7.69 1.78 13.55
N ALA A 28 8.14 0.53 13.73
CA ALA A 28 7.56 -0.37 14.72
C ALA A 28 7.74 0.13 16.16
N ILE A 29 8.91 0.71 16.49
CA ILE A 29 9.19 1.31 17.80
C ILE A 29 8.35 2.58 18.03
N ALA A 30 8.17 3.39 16.98
CA ALA A 30 7.40 4.62 17.06
C ALA A 30 5.90 4.37 17.25
N GLY A 31 5.36 3.25 16.74
CA GLY A 31 3.98 2.83 16.93
C GLY A 31 2.98 3.92 16.58
N ASP A 32 2.09 4.25 17.52
CA ASP A 32 1.00 5.23 17.37
C ASP A 32 1.47 6.68 17.16
N LYS A 33 2.78 6.96 17.30
CA LYS A 33 3.34 8.28 17.01
C LYS A 33 3.55 8.54 15.52
N VAL A 34 3.38 7.51 14.69
CA VAL A 34 3.49 7.60 13.24
C VAL A 34 2.19 8.17 12.69
N CYS A 35 2.26 9.38 12.15
CA CYS A 35 1.13 10.09 11.58
C CYS A 35 0.93 9.73 10.10
N SER A 36 -0.28 9.93 9.59
CA SER A 36 -0.60 9.65 8.18
C SER A 36 0.15 10.52 7.17
N SER A 37 0.65 11.67 7.61
CA SER A 37 1.53 12.56 6.85
C SER A 37 2.99 12.12 6.82
N ASP A 38 3.37 11.11 7.60
CA ASP A 38 4.73 10.55 7.64
C ASP A 38 5.00 9.57 6.49
N TYR A 39 4.01 9.34 5.63
CA TYR A 39 4.10 8.51 4.45
C TYR A 39 3.35 9.12 3.27
N ASP A 40 3.77 8.80 2.06
CA ASP A 40 3.13 9.23 0.83
C ASP A 40 3.03 8.09 -0.20
N ASP A 41 2.29 8.36 -1.27
CA ASP A 41 1.99 7.40 -2.33
C ASP A 41 3.23 6.89 -3.06
N GLU A 42 4.27 7.72 -3.23
CA GLU A 42 5.52 7.32 -3.85
C GLU A 42 6.26 6.28 -3.00
N MET A 43 6.27 6.49 -1.68
CA MET A 43 6.86 5.53 -0.76
C MET A 43 6.08 4.21 -0.77
N MET A 44 4.75 4.26 -0.74
CA MET A 44 3.88 3.07 -0.82
C MET A 44 4.08 2.30 -2.12
N GLN A 45 4.10 3.01 -3.26
CA GLN A 45 4.39 2.43 -4.56
C GLN A 45 5.78 1.75 -4.58
N GLY A 46 6.77 2.36 -3.95
CA GLY A 46 8.12 1.80 -3.82
C GLY A 46 8.15 0.47 -3.06
N PHE A 47 7.38 0.35 -1.97
CA PHE A 47 7.25 -0.91 -1.22
C PHE A 47 6.56 -2.01 -2.04
N VAL A 48 5.49 -1.65 -2.76
CA VAL A 48 4.74 -2.57 -3.62
C VAL A 48 5.61 -3.08 -4.77
N ASN A 49 6.24 -2.19 -5.53
CA ASN A 49 7.05 -2.54 -6.70
C ASN A 49 8.26 -3.42 -6.35
N LYS A 50 8.76 -3.34 -5.11
CA LYS A 50 9.89 -4.14 -4.64
C LYS A 50 9.46 -5.43 -3.91
N GLY A 51 8.15 -5.74 -3.86
CA GLY A 51 7.65 -6.97 -3.22
C GLY A 51 7.84 -7.00 -1.71
N LEU A 52 7.84 -5.82 -1.06
CA LEU A 52 8.15 -5.68 0.36
C LEU A 52 6.90 -5.72 1.24
N VAL A 53 5.70 -5.78 0.65
CA VAL A 53 4.42 -5.74 1.37
C VAL A 53 4.31 -6.79 2.50
N PRO A 54 4.75 -8.06 2.33
CA PRO A 54 4.72 -9.02 3.42
C PRO A 54 5.56 -8.60 4.64
N ARG A 55 6.63 -7.82 4.42
CA ARG A 55 7.49 -7.33 5.51
C ARG A 55 6.88 -6.16 6.27
N LEU A 56 5.84 -5.54 5.71
CA LEU A 56 5.11 -4.47 6.39
C LEU A 56 4.11 -5.04 7.39
N VAL A 57 3.69 -6.30 7.28
CA VAL A 57 2.71 -6.93 8.17
C VAL A 57 3.16 -6.77 9.63
N GLY A 58 2.26 -6.25 10.48
CA GLY A 58 2.55 -5.94 11.89
C GLY A 58 3.26 -4.61 12.13
N THR A 59 3.57 -3.83 11.09
CA THR A 59 4.09 -2.46 11.21
C THR A 59 2.97 -1.42 10.99
N PRO A 60 3.13 -0.18 11.50
CA PRO A 60 2.18 0.91 11.23
C PRO A 60 2.01 1.26 9.75
N LEU A 61 2.91 0.79 8.88
CA LEU A 61 2.88 1.06 7.43
C LEU A 61 2.01 0.06 6.65
N TYR A 62 1.57 -1.04 7.28
CA TYR A 62 0.79 -2.07 6.60
C TYR A 62 -0.57 -1.57 6.14
N GLU A 63 -1.36 -1.02 7.08
CA GLU A 63 -2.70 -0.52 6.81
C GLU A 63 -2.72 0.60 5.75
N PRO A 64 -1.82 1.60 5.80
CA PRO A 64 -1.64 2.57 4.72
C PRO A 64 -1.33 1.94 3.37
N CYS A 65 -0.49 0.90 3.33
CA CYS A 65 -0.14 0.20 2.10
C CYS A 65 -1.35 -0.56 1.52
N CYS A 66 -2.17 -1.19 2.37
CA CYS A 66 -3.42 -1.80 1.96
C CYS A 66 -4.41 -0.76 1.42
N GLN A 67 -4.55 0.40 2.07
CA GLN A 67 -5.42 1.48 1.59
C GLN A 67 -4.94 2.05 0.26
N PHE A 68 -3.62 2.22 0.09
CA PHE A 68 -3.02 2.59 -1.18
C PHE A 68 -3.39 1.58 -2.27
N LEU A 69 -3.16 0.29 -2.05
CA LEU A 69 -3.48 -0.78 -3.00
C LEU A 69 -4.98 -0.85 -3.34
N ILE A 70 -5.87 -0.64 -2.38
CA ILE A 70 -7.32 -0.61 -2.64
C ILE A 70 -7.69 0.60 -3.51
N ARG A 71 -7.04 1.75 -3.29
CA ARG A 71 -7.33 3.00 -4.01
C ARG A 71 -6.75 3.03 -5.41
N THR A 72 -5.51 2.58 -5.59
CA THR A 72 -4.72 2.76 -6.82
C THR A 72 -4.45 1.45 -7.56
N GLY A 73 -4.69 0.30 -6.92
CA GLY A 73 -4.16 -0.98 -7.36
C GLY A 73 -4.69 -1.43 -8.70
N ASP A 74 -3.78 -1.50 -9.67
CA ASP A 74 -3.93 -2.36 -10.84
C ASP A 74 -4.18 -3.81 -10.38
N ASN A 75 -5.15 -4.48 -11.01
CA ASN A 75 -5.49 -5.87 -10.73
C ASN A 75 -4.28 -6.81 -10.79
N ASN A 76 -3.31 -6.54 -11.69
CA ASN A 76 -2.11 -7.34 -11.82
C ASN A 76 -1.18 -7.19 -10.60
N VAL A 77 -0.98 -5.94 -10.16
CA VAL A 77 -0.16 -5.62 -8.98
C VAL A 77 -0.81 -6.21 -7.73
N LEU A 78 -2.13 -6.07 -7.62
CA LEU A 78 -2.88 -6.56 -6.46
C LEU A 78 -2.87 -8.09 -6.37
N GLN A 79 -3.00 -8.80 -7.51
CA GLN A 79 -2.82 -10.25 -7.54
C GLN A 79 -1.41 -10.67 -7.15
N GLY A 80 -0.38 -9.97 -7.63
CA GLY A 80 1.01 -10.24 -7.25
C GLY A 80 1.25 -10.08 -5.74
N VAL A 81 0.70 -9.02 -5.14
CA VAL A 81 0.79 -8.79 -3.69
C VAL A 81 0.00 -9.85 -2.91
N LEU A 82 -1.21 -10.21 -3.37
CA LEU A 82 -2.01 -11.26 -2.72
C LEU A 82 -1.30 -12.62 -2.75
N GLN A 83 -0.64 -12.98 -3.86
CA GLN A 83 0.16 -14.21 -3.93
C GLN A 83 1.34 -14.18 -2.96
N GLN A 84 2.05 -13.04 -2.87
CA GLN A 84 3.15 -12.87 -1.92
C GLN A 84 2.69 -12.96 -0.47
N LEU A 85 1.55 -12.36 -0.14
CA LEU A 85 0.94 -12.45 1.19
C LEU A 85 0.43 -13.87 1.46
N GLN A 86 -0.20 -14.54 0.50
CA GLN A 86 -0.74 -15.89 0.68
C GLN A 86 0.36 -16.89 1.11
N ALA A 87 1.58 -16.71 0.60
CA ALA A 87 2.71 -17.57 0.92
C ALA A 87 3.27 -17.38 2.36
N ARG A 88 3.06 -16.22 3.00
CA ARG A 88 3.69 -15.88 4.30
C ARG A 88 2.70 -15.50 5.39
N HIS A 89 1.59 -14.87 5.02
CA HIS A 89 0.53 -14.34 5.87
C HIS A 89 -0.85 -14.59 5.23
N PRO A 90 -1.35 -15.85 5.23
CA PRO A 90 -2.58 -16.21 4.51
C PRO A 90 -3.84 -15.52 5.05
N ALA A 91 -3.91 -15.26 6.36
CA ALA A 91 -5.02 -14.51 6.96
C ALA A 91 -5.09 -13.07 6.43
N GLU A 92 -3.94 -12.44 6.26
CA GLU A 92 -3.81 -11.07 5.75
C GLU A 92 -4.13 -10.98 4.26
N ALA A 93 -3.73 -12.00 3.48
CA ALA A 93 -4.13 -12.12 2.09
C ALA A 93 -5.66 -12.23 1.94
N ALA A 94 -6.30 -13.06 2.79
CA ALA A 94 -7.75 -13.19 2.80
C ALA A 94 -8.45 -11.88 3.18
N ALA A 95 -7.97 -11.20 4.22
CA ALA A 95 -8.51 -9.92 4.67
C ALA A 95 -8.38 -8.83 3.59
N LEU A 96 -7.22 -8.70 2.96
CA LEU A 96 -7.01 -7.74 1.86
C LEU A 96 -7.89 -8.08 0.66
N SER A 97 -8.00 -9.35 0.29
CA SER A 97 -8.86 -9.80 -0.82
C SER A 97 -10.33 -9.45 -0.58
N GLN A 98 -10.84 -9.68 0.64
CA GLN A 98 -12.20 -9.31 1.02
C GLN A 98 -12.42 -7.80 0.97
N ARG A 99 -11.48 -7.01 1.48
CA ARG A 99 -11.56 -5.54 1.45
C ARG A 99 -11.58 -4.99 0.03
N VAL A 100 -10.77 -5.56 -0.86
CA VAL A 100 -10.76 -5.20 -2.28
C VAL A 100 -12.08 -5.57 -2.96
N ALA A 101 -12.62 -6.76 -2.68
CA ALA A 101 -13.92 -7.19 -3.19
C ALA A 101 -15.07 -6.27 -2.72
N ALA A 102 -15.00 -5.77 -1.48
CA ALA A 102 -15.99 -4.83 -0.94
C ALA A 102 -15.86 -3.41 -1.53
N ALA A 103 -14.64 -2.96 -1.86
CA ALA A 103 -14.38 -1.61 -2.38
C ALA A 103 -14.65 -1.47 -3.90
N ARG A 104 -14.45 -2.55 -4.69
CA ARG A 104 -14.62 -2.54 -6.16
C ARG A 104 -16.01 -2.09 -6.65
N PRO A 105 -17.15 -2.55 -6.09
CA PRO A 105 -18.47 -2.12 -6.54
C PRO A 105 -18.67 -0.61 -6.43
N ALA A 106 -18.09 0.02 -5.41
CA ALA A 106 -18.16 1.47 -5.24
C ALA A 106 -17.33 2.21 -6.30
N LEU A 107 -16.14 1.70 -6.63
CA LEU A 107 -15.26 2.29 -7.66
C LEU A 107 -15.83 2.15 -9.08
N ASP A 108 -16.43 0.99 -9.40
CA ASP A 108 -17.08 0.76 -10.69
C ASP A 108 -18.34 1.62 -10.86
N SER A 109 -19.11 1.80 -9.78
CA SER A 109 -20.26 2.70 -9.74
C SER A 109 -19.87 4.16 -10.01
N ILE A 110 -18.77 4.63 -9.39
CA ILE A 110 -18.23 5.98 -9.61
C ILE A 110 -17.76 6.13 -11.07
N SER A 111 -17.00 5.17 -11.60
CA SER A 111 -16.54 5.19 -13.00
C SER A 111 -17.70 5.24 -14.00
N SER A 112 -18.75 4.45 -13.76
CA SER A 112 -19.96 4.43 -14.58
C SER A 112 -20.73 5.76 -14.49
N ALA A 113 -20.85 6.34 -13.30
CA ALA A 113 -21.47 7.65 -13.10
C ALA A 113 -20.69 8.76 -13.84
N PHE A 114 -19.37 8.77 -13.76
CA PHE A 114 -18.53 9.72 -14.50
C PHE A 114 -18.67 9.57 -16.01
N LYS A 115 -18.66 8.34 -16.55
CA LYS A 115 -18.88 8.09 -17.98
C LYS A 115 -20.25 8.60 -18.44
N LYS A 116 -21.30 8.40 -17.63
CA LYS A 116 -22.67 8.86 -17.92
C LYS A 116 -22.82 10.38 -17.88
N VAL A 117 -22.06 11.07 -17.04
CA VAL A 117 -22.02 12.54 -16.99
C VAL A 117 -21.25 13.09 -18.20
N TYR A 118 -20.08 12.52 -18.50
CA TYR A 118 -19.28 12.93 -19.66
C TYR A 118 -20.00 12.70 -20.99
N SER A 119 -20.74 11.60 -21.15
CA SER A 119 -21.50 11.32 -22.38
C SER A 119 -22.71 12.26 -22.58
N ARG A 120 -23.04 13.10 -21.59
CA ARG A 120 -24.10 14.13 -21.70
C ARG A 120 -23.54 15.53 -21.93
N LEU A 121 -22.23 15.71 -21.80
CA LEU A 121 -21.50 16.97 -22.00
C LEU A 121 -20.90 17.09 -23.41
N ILE A 122 -20.94 16.01 -24.19
CA ILE A 122 -20.59 15.93 -25.62
C ILE A 122 -21.89 15.76 -26.39
#